data_AF-A0A222F0K5-F1
#
_entry.id   AF-A0A222F0K5-F1
#
_cell.length_a   1.000
_cell.length_b   1.000
_cell.length_c   1.000
_cell.angle_alpha   90.00
_cell.angle_beta   90.00
_cell.angle_gamma   90.00
#
_symmetry.space_group_name_H-M   'P 1'
#
loop_
_entity.id
_entity.type
_entity.pdbx_description
1 polymer ?
#
loop_
_entity_poly.entity_id
_entity_poly.type
_entity_poly.pdbx_seq_one_letter_code
_entity_poly.pdbx_strand_id
1 'polypeptide(L)' 'MALELTRNIPDPDGFYEHLVSSQRHMSDEEANCMNARLVLVLANQIGDLDTLKAAIDFAADPKADRKAA' A
#
# COMPACT_ATOMS: atom_id res chain seq x y z
N MET A 1 13.34 9.00 -6.14
CA MET A 1 12.41 10.16 -6.21
C MET A 1 11.89 10.48 -4.80
N ALA A 2 11.29 11.65 -4.53
CA ALA A 2 10.67 11.93 -3.24
C ALA A 2 9.41 11.06 -3.03
N LEU A 3 9.13 10.66 -1.78
CA LEU A 3 7.91 9.90 -1.45
C LEU A 3 6.70 10.84 -1.52
N GLU A 4 5.85 10.63 -2.52
CA GLU A 4 4.60 11.38 -2.69
C GLU A 4 3.48 10.73 -1.86
N LEU A 5 3.13 11.36 -0.74
CA LEU A 5 2.04 10.94 0.16
C LEU A 5 0.69 11.56 -0.22
N THR A 6 0.70 12.43 -1.23
CA THR A 6 -0.47 13.14 -1.71
C THR A 6 -1.44 12.13 -2.36
N ARG A 7 -2.73 12.16 -1.97
CA ARG A 7 -3.79 11.28 -2.53
C ARG A 7 -3.78 11.35 -4.07
N ASN A 8 -3.20 10.31 -4.70
CA ASN A 8 -3.06 10.25 -6.16
C ASN A 8 -4.13 9.35 -6.82
N ILE A 9 -4.92 8.64 -6.02
CA ILE A 9 -6.03 7.81 -6.50
C ILE A 9 -7.28 8.67 -6.60
N PRO A 10 -7.90 8.82 -7.80
CA PRO A 10 -9.10 9.63 -8.00
C PRO A 10 -10.32 9.15 -7.19
N ASP A 11 -10.42 7.84 -6.98
CA ASP A 11 -11.46 7.19 -6.18
C ASP A 11 -10.83 6.24 -5.14
N PRO A 12 -10.41 6.77 -3.98
CA PRO A 12 -9.84 5.96 -2.91
C PRO A 12 -10.83 4.94 -2.38
N ASP A 13 -12.11 5.30 -2.30
CA ASP A 13 -13.15 4.47 -1.70
C ASP A 13 -13.44 3.25 -2.58
N GLY A 14 -13.54 3.44 -3.90
CA GLY A 14 -13.68 2.33 -4.86
C GLY A 14 -12.47 1.39 -4.87
N PHE A 15 -11.25 1.92 -4.70
CA PHE A 15 -10.06 1.06 -4.53
C PHE A 15 -10.14 0.23 -3.25
N TYR A 16 -10.49 0.83 -2.12
CA TYR A 16 -10.65 0.12 -0.85
C TYR A 16 -11.76 -0.94 -0.92
N GLU A 17 -12.90 -0.62 -1.53
CA GLU A 17 -13.98 -1.58 -1.75
C GLU A 17 -13.52 -2.78 -2.58
N HIS A 18 -12.77 -2.52 -3.66
CA HIS A 18 -12.22 -3.58 -4.50
C HIS A 18 -11.20 -4.46 -3.76
N LEU A 19 -10.34 -3.86 -2.94
CA LEU A 19 -9.36 -4.59 -2.14
C LEU A 19 -10.04 -5.50 -1.11
N VAL A 20 -11.02 -4.97 -0.37
CA VAL A 20 -11.74 -5.72 0.67
C VAL A 20 -12.62 -6.80 0.06
N SER A 21 -13.34 -6.50 -1.02
CA SER A 21 -14.17 -7.50 -1.71
C SER A 21 -13.34 -8.65 -2.28
N SER A 22 -12.13 -8.38 -2.76
CA SER A 22 -11.21 -9.40 -3.27
C SER A 22 -10.76 -10.40 -2.20
N GLN A 23 -10.74 -10.00 -0.92
CA GLN A 23 -10.31 -10.83 0.21
C GLN A 23 -11.49 -11.42 1.01
N ARG A 24 -12.74 -11.09 0.66
CA ARG A 24 -13.96 -11.43 1.43
C ARG A 24 -14.14 -12.92 1.71
N HIS A 25 -13.60 -13.77 0.84
CA HIS A 25 -13.72 -15.23 0.95
C HIS A 25 -12.40 -15.92 1.33
N MET A 26 -11.36 -15.14 1.61
CA MET A 26 -10.04 -15.64 2.01
C MET A 26 -9.96 -15.75 3.52
N SER A 27 -9.19 -16.71 4.01
CA SER A 27 -8.70 -16.70 5.39
C SER A 27 -7.71 -15.55 5.62
N ASP A 28 -7.45 -15.21 6.88
CA ASP A 28 -6.50 -14.14 7.23
C ASP A 28 -5.08 -14.40 6.66
N GLU A 29 -4.62 -15.66 6.64
CA GLU A 29 -3.34 -16.04 6.03
C GLU A 29 -3.33 -15.86 4.51
N GLU A 30 -4.42 -16.25 3.83
CA GLU A 30 -4.56 -16.08 2.38
C GLU A 30 -4.65 -14.60 1.99
N ALA A 31 -5.41 -13.82 2.76
CA ALA A 31 -5.51 -12.37 2.60
C ALA A 31 -4.14 -11.70 2.79
N ASN A 32 -3.36 -12.11 3.79
CA ASN A 32 -2.01 -11.60 4.00
C ASN A 32 -1.06 -11.99 2.86
N CYS A 33 -1.14 -13.24 2.37
CA CYS A 33 -0.40 -13.67 1.17
C CYS A 33 -0.78 -12.86 -0.07
N MET A 34 -2.06 -12.57 -0.27
CA MET A 34 -2.55 -11.75 -1.37
C MET A 34 -2.02 -10.31 -1.27
N ASN A 35 -2.05 -9.70 -0.08
CA ASN A 35 -1.49 -8.38 0.16
C ASN A 35 0.02 -8.33 -0.10
N ALA A 36 0.78 -9.32 0.37
CA ALA A 36 2.23 -9.40 0.10
C ALA A 36 2.53 -9.47 -1.41
N ARG A 37 1.76 -10.28 -2.16
CA ARG A 37 1.86 -10.35 -3.63
C ARG A 37 1.50 -9.02 -4.29
N LEU A 38 0.44 -8.35 -3.83
CA LEU A 38 0.03 -7.04 -4.32
C LEU A 38 1.13 -6.01 -4.13
N VAL A 39 1.75 -5.95 -2.94
CA VAL A 39 2.88 -5.06 -2.65
C VAL A 39 4.03 -5.29 -3.63
N LEU A 40 4.39 -6.55 -3.91
CA LEU A 40 5.45 -6.86 -4.88
C LEU A 40 5.09 -6.43 -6.31
N VAL A 41 3.84 -6.60 -6.74
CA VAL A 41 3.37 -6.14 -8.05
C VAL A 41 3.47 -4.62 -8.16
N LEU A 42 3.00 -3.89 -7.13
CA LEU A 42 3.07 -2.42 -7.10
C LEU A 42 4.53 -1.93 -7.04
N ALA A 43 5.39 -2.62 -6.28
CA ALA A 43 6.81 -2.30 -6.20
C ALA A 43 7.49 -2.42 -7.58
N ASN A 44 7.16 -3.47 -8.34
CA ASN A 44 7.65 -3.63 -9.71
C ASN A 44 7.13 -2.54 -10.65
N GLN A 45 5.91 -2.03 -10.47
CA GLN A 45 5.39 -0.91 -11.26
C GLN A 45 6.10 0.41 -10.95
N ILE A 46 6.48 0.63 -9.69
CA ILE A 46 7.22 1.83 -9.27
C ILE A 46 8.66 1.79 -9.81
N GLY A 47 9.36 0.66 -9.70
CA GLY A 47 10.69 0.45 -10.27
C GLY A 47 11.84 1.27 -9.65
N ASP A 48 11.57 2.09 -8.63
CA ASP A 48 12.56 2.91 -7.91
C ASP A 48 12.79 2.36 -6.49
N LEU A 49 13.95 1.75 -6.27
CA LEU A 49 14.33 1.15 -4.99
C LEU A 49 14.42 2.17 -3.85
N ASP A 50 14.86 3.40 -4.12
CA ASP A 50 15.01 4.42 -3.08
C ASP A 50 13.64 4.93 -2.63
N THR A 51 12.69 5.08 -3.56
CA THR A 51 11.30 5.40 -3.24
C THR A 51 10.63 4.25 -2.47
N LEU A 52 10.89 2.99 -2.83
CA LEU A 52 10.36 1.83 -2.11
C LEU A 52 10.91 1.72 -0.69
N LYS A 53 12.21 1.96 -0.48
CA LYS A 53 12.80 1.99 0.88
C LYS A 53 12.20 3.11 1.72
N ALA A 54 12.09 4.32 1.15
CA ALA A 54 11.46 5.44 1.84
C ALA A 54 9.99 5.14 2.23
N ALA A 55 9.24 4.45 1.35
CA ALA A 55 7.87 4.02 1.65
C ALA A 55 7.81 2.99 2.79
N ILE A 56 8.74 2.03 2.83
CA ILE A 56 8.83 1.03 3.90
C ILE A 56 9.18 1.70 5.22
N ASP A 57 10.20 2.57 5.23
CA ASP A 57 10.63 3.30 6.43
C ASP A 57 9.49 4.19 6.97
N PHE A 58 8.73 4.82 6.07
CA PHE A 58 7.55 5.61 6.42
C PHE A 58 6.44 4.74 7.04
N ALA A 59 6.09 3.60 6.41
CA ALA A 59 5.06 2.70 6.90
C ALA A 59 5.44 1.98 8.22
N ALA A 60 6.74 1.82 8.46
CA ALA A 60 7.27 1.24 9.70
C ALA A 60 7.29 2.22 10.89
N ASP A 61 7.17 3.54 10.66
CA ASP A 61 7.09 4.54 11.72
C ASP A 61 5.63 4.75 12.17
N PRO A 62 5.21 4.27 13.35
CA PRO A 62 3.84 4.42 13.87
C PRO A 62 3.43 5.88 14.14
N LYS A 63 4.34 6.85 14.01
CA LYS A 63 4.05 8.29 14.12
C LYS A 63 3.87 8.98 12.77
N ALA A 64 4.18 8.31 11.66
CA ALA A 64 4.09 8.86 10.31
C ALA A 64 2.66 9.32 9.96
N ASP A 65 1.65 8.53 10.34
CA ASP A 65 0.22 8.84 10.14
C ASP A 65 -0.26 10.09 10.90
N ARG A 66 0.37 10.46 12.02
CA ARG A 66 -0.03 11.63 12.83
C ARG A 66 0.44 12.97 12.27
N LYS A 67 1.39 12.95 11.32
CA LYS A 67 2.00 14.17 10.79
C LYS A 67 1.41 14.62 9.46
N ALA A 68 0.61 13.76 8.83
CA ALA A 68 -0.09 14.01 7.57
C ALA A 68 -1.60 14.31 7.75
N ALA A 69 -2.09 14.35 9.00
CA ALA A 69 -3.45 14.73 9.37
C ALA A 69 -3.52 16.18 9.88
#